data_AF-A0A5C9CAM6-F1
#
_entry.id   AF-A0A5C9CAM6-F1
#
_cell.length_a   1.000
_cell.length_b   1.000
_cell.length_c   1.000
_cell.angle_alpha   90.00
_cell.angle_beta   90.00
_cell.angle_gamma   90.00
#
_symmetry.space_group_name_H-M   'P 1'
#
loop_
_entity.id
_entity.type
_entity.pdbx_description
1 polymer ?
#
loop_
_entity_poly.entity_id
_entity_poly.type
_entity_poly.pdbx_seq_one_letter_code
_entity_poly.pdbx_strand_id
1 'polypeptide(L)'
;MEIDEAVRNAARRLPSYITIKEVKYRWGFGHEDIYPVDQIEKLWGDMTSLTDVQCGFVVVPRLRGQQLKDPAQLDSWLIDGSKEFITSICDFA
;
A
#
# COMPACT_ATOMS: atom_id res chain seq x y z
N MET A 1 -17.57 -18.53 -14.44
CA MET A 1 -16.17 -18.44 -14.00
C MET A 1 -16.20 -18.24 -12.50
N GLU A 2 -15.54 -19.10 -11.74
CA GLU A 2 -15.40 -18.95 -10.30
C GLU A 2 -14.57 -17.69 -9.99
N ILE A 3 -14.85 -17.02 -8.86
CA ILE A 3 -14.22 -15.72 -8.52
C ILE A 3 -12.69 -15.83 -8.48
N ASP A 4 -12.14 -16.92 -7.94
CA ASP A 4 -10.70 -17.13 -7.84
C ASP A 4 -10.01 -17.18 -9.21
N GLU A 5 -10.66 -17.79 -10.20
CA GLU A 5 -10.16 -17.86 -11.56
C GLU A 5 -10.12 -16.46 -12.19
N ALA A 6 -11.18 -15.67 -11.98
CA ALA A 6 -11.26 -14.29 -12.44
C ALA A 6 -10.14 -13.43 -11.83
N VAL A 7 -9.90 -13.56 -10.52
CA VAL A 7 -8.86 -12.82 -9.80
C VAL A 7 -7.47 -13.18 -10.34
N ARG A 8 -7.16 -14.46 -10.54
CA ARG A 8 -5.88 -14.91 -11.11
C ARG A 8 -5.70 -14.42 -12.55
N ASN A 9 -6.76 -14.41 -13.34
CA ASN A 9 -6.75 -13.90 -14.71
C ASN A 9 -6.41 -12.41 -14.75
N ALA A 10 -6.99 -11.60 -13.88
CA ALA A 10 -6.66 -10.19 -13.74
C ALA A 10 -5.21 -9.99 -13.25
N ALA A 11 -4.80 -10.68 -12.19
CA ALA A 11 -3.48 -10.54 -11.59
C ALA A 11 -2.32 -10.87 -12.55
N ARG A 12 -2.51 -11.83 -13.48
CA ARG A 12 -1.52 -12.19 -14.51
C ARG A 12 -1.19 -11.05 -15.49
N ARG A 13 -2.07 -10.06 -15.61
CA ARG A 13 -1.90 -8.91 -16.50
C ARG A 13 -1.07 -7.79 -15.88
N LEU A 14 -0.86 -7.84 -14.56
CA LEU A 14 -0.12 -6.83 -13.82
C LEU A 14 1.36 -7.24 -13.67
N PRO A 15 2.30 -6.28 -13.62
CA PRO A 15 3.68 -6.53 -13.24
C PRO A 15 3.80 -7.26 -11.89
N SER A 16 4.96 -7.88 -11.66
CA SER A 16 5.36 -8.41 -10.37
C SER A 16 6.66 -7.73 -9.96
N TYR A 17 6.68 -7.14 -8.77
CA TYR A 17 7.87 -6.52 -8.21
C TYR A 17 8.49 -7.45 -7.17
N ILE A 18 9.81 -7.40 -7.10
CA ILE A 18 10.58 -8.15 -6.10
C ILE A 18 11.26 -7.13 -5.20
N THR A 19 11.00 -7.23 -3.90
CA THR A 19 11.70 -6.48 -2.86
C THR A 19 12.53 -7.43 -2.04
N ILE A 20 13.85 -7.21 -1.99
CA ILE A 20 14.74 -7.96 -1.11
C ILE A 20 14.50 -7.49 0.33
N LYS A 21 14.21 -8.42 1.23
CA LYS A 21 13.99 -8.14 2.66
C LYS A 21 14.82 -9.08 3.52
N GLU A 22 15.19 -8.58 4.70
CA GLU A 22 15.70 -9.41 5.79
C GLU A 22 14.54 -9.80 6.70
N VAL A 23 14.25 -11.09 6.83
CA VAL A 23 13.13 -11.60 7.62
C VAL A 23 13.64 -12.46 8.77
N LYS A 24 13.08 -12.19 9.96
CA LYS A 24 13.31 -12.98 11.16
C LYS A 24 12.59 -14.32 11.05
N TYR A 25 13.34 -15.41 11.14
CA TYR A 25 12.83 -16.76 11.20
C TYR A 25 13.03 -17.33 12.62
N ARG A 26 11.93 -17.67 13.27
CA ARG A 26 11.95 -18.25 14.62
C ARG A 26 11.77 -19.76 14.56
N TRP A 27 12.61 -20.48 15.29
CA TRP A 27 12.59 -21.94 15.31
C TRP A 27 13.10 -22.49 16.65
N GLY A 28 12.90 -23.80 16.87
CA GLY A 28 13.30 -24.48 18.09
C GLY A 28 12.73 -23.81 19.35
N PHE A 29 13.55 -23.70 20.40
CA PHE A 29 13.17 -23.10 21.69
C PHE A 29 13.36 -21.57 21.72
N GLY A 30 12.89 -20.88 20.69
CA GLY A 30 12.96 -19.41 20.62
C GLY A 30 14.26 -18.87 20.04
N HIS A 31 14.99 -19.68 19.27
CA HIS A 31 16.09 -19.19 18.45
C HIS A 31 15.51 -18.30 17.32
N GLU A 32 16.24 -17.24 16.99
CA GLU A 32 15.87 -16.30 15.93
C GLU A 32 17.07 -16.10 15.01
N ASP A 33 16.90 -16.45 13.74
CA ASP A 33 17.85 -16.18 12.68
C ASP A 33 17.26 -15.15 11.71
N ILE A 34 18.12 -14.53 10.90
CA ILE A 34 17.72 -13.57 9.87
C ILE A 34 18.11 -14.14 8.51
N TYR A 35 17.14 -14.21 7.60
CA TYR A 35 17.34 -14.68 6.24
C TYR A 35 16.95 -13.62 5.21
N PRO A 36 17.75 -13.46 4.14
CA PRO A 36 17.34 -12.67 3.00
C PRO A 36 16.21 -13.41 2.26
N VAL A 37 15.17 -12.69 1.89
CA VAL A 37 14.04 -13.20 1.12
C VAL A 37 13.66 -12.27 -0.01
N ASP A 38 13.13 -12.86 -1.08
CA ASP A 38 12.49 -12.14 -2.17
C ASP A 38 11.00 -12.00 -1.86
N GLN A 39 10.56 -10.80 -1.48
CA GLN A 39 9.14 -10.51 -1.33
C GLN A 39 8.54 -10.12 -2.68
N ILE A 40 7.61 -10.93 -3.18
CA ILE A 40 6.92 -10.71 -4.46
C ILE A 40 5.60 -10.00 -4.22
N GLU A 41 5.40 -8.85 -4.87
CA GLU A 41 4.20 -8.03 -4.72
C GLU A 41 3.63 -7.57 -6.07
N LYS A 42 2.32 -7.33 -6.11
CA LYS A 42 1.63 -6.63 -7.20
C LYS A 42 1.12 -5.31 -6.67
N LEU A 43 1.32 -4.24 -7.43
CA LEU A 43 0.84 -2.91 -7.06
C LEU A 43 -0.56 -2.70 -7.64
N TRP A 44 -1.53 -2.39 -6.77
CA TRP A 44 -2.90 -2.11 -7.22
C TRP A 44 -2.97 -0.88 -8.14
N GLY A 45 -2.04 0.06 -8.01
CA GLY A 45 -1.90 1.22 -8.91
C GLY A 45 -1.66 0.82 -10.37
N ASP A 46 -1.02 -0.31 -10.63
CA ASP A 46 -0.79 -0.81 -12.00
C ASP A 46 -2.10 -1.19 -12.70
N MET A 47 -3.21 -1.37 -11.97
CA MET A 47 -4.51 -1.57 -12.60
C MET A 47 -4.93 -0.37 -13.45
N THR A 48 -4.40 0.84 -13.19
CA THR A 48 -4.65 2.04 -14.00
C THR A 48 -4.02 1.99 -15.38
N SER A 49 -3.09 1.06 -15.64
CA SER A 49 -2.51 0.87 -16.98
C SER A 49 -3.28 -0.14 -17.84
N LEU A 50 -4.31 -0.79 -17.30
CA LEU A 50 -5.12 -1.76 -18.05
C LEU A 50 -6.09 -1.02 -19.00
N THR A 51 -6.01 -1.33 -20.29
CA THR A 51 -6.74 -0.61 -21.35
C THR A 51 -8.26 -0.83 -21.35
N ASP A 52 -8.73 -1.91 -20.73
CA ASP A 52 -10.15 -2.25 -20.57
C ASP A 52 -10.74 -1.73 -19.25
N VAL A 53 -9.94 -1.07 -18.41
CA VAL A 53 -10.40 -0.42 -17.18
C VAL A 53 -10.45 1.09 -17.42
N GLN A 54 -11.65 1.67 -17.31
CA GLN A 54 -11.82 3.12 -17.44
C GLN A 54 -11.32 3.82 -16.17
N CYS A 55 -10.07 4.28 -16.21
CA CYS A 55 -9.43 5.04 -15.14
C CYS A 55 -9.26 6.51 -15.52
N GLY A 56 -9.44 7.40 -14.53
CA GLY A 56 -9.17 8.83 -14.63
C GLY A 56 -8.33 9.32 -13.46
N PHE A 57 -7.62 10.42 -13.65
CA PHE A 57 -6.77 11.04 -12.62
C PHE A 57 -7.30 12.43 -12.29
N VAL A 58 -7.36 12.75 -11.00
CA VAL A 58 -7.75 14.08 -10.51
C VAL A 58 -6.67 14.61 -9.58
N VAL A 59 -6.25 15.85 -9.81
CA VAL A 59 -5.29 16.53 -8.93
C VAL A 59 -6.05 17.04 -7.71
N VAL A 60 -5.51 16.79 -6.52
CA VAL A 60 -6.07 17.24 -5.25
C VAL A 60 -5.00 17.97 -4.43
N PRO A 61 -5.39 18.87 -3.50
CA PRO A 61 -4.45 19.49 -2.57
C PRO A 61 -3.64 18.43 -1.80
N ARG A 62 -2.36 18.72 -1.55
CA ARG A 62 -1.41 17.81 -0.88
C ARG A 62 -1.93 17.25 0.44
N LEU A 63 -2.65 18.07 1.20
CA LEU A 63 -3.24 17.72 2.50
C LEU A 63 -4.20 16.53 2.41
N ARG A 64 -4.86 16.29 1.27
CA ARG A 64 -5.78 15.15 1.07
C ARG A 64 -5.05 13.80 0.91
N GLY A 65 -3.76 13.81 0.63
CA GLY A 65 -2.95 12.62 0.33
C GLY A 65 -1.67 12.50 1.15
N GLN A 66 -1.58 13.16 2.31
CA GLN A 66 -0.41 13.08 3.18
C GLN A 66 -0.39 11.77 3.95
N GLN A 67 0.59 10.92 3.60
CA GLN A 67 0.79 9.63 4.25
C GLN A 67 1.74 9.79 5.43
N LEU A 68 1.37 9.22 6.58
CA LEU A 68 2.22 9.07 7.75
C LEU A 68 2.93 7.72 7.66
N LYS A 69 4.20 7.75 7.28
CA LYS A 69 5.05 6.57 7.07
C LYS A 69 6.01 6.31 8.22
N ASP A 70 6.31 7.35 9.00
CA ASP A 70 7.23 7.28 10.11
C ASP A 70 6.58 7.87 11.37
N PRO A 71 6.72 7.23 12.55
CA PRO A 71 6.20 7.78 13.81
C PRO A 71 6.64 9.21 14.12
N ALA A 72 7.83 9.64 13.70
CA ALA A 72 8.32 11.01 13.89
C ALA A 72 7.49 12.06 13.14
N GLN A 73 6.63 11.65 12.21
CA GLN A 73 5.74 12.56 11.47
C GLN A 73 4.47 12.94 12.26
N LEU A 74 4.20 12.27 13.38
CA LEU A 74 2.96 12.47 14.15
C LEU A 74 2.85 13.86 14.75
N ASP A 75 3.92 14.40 15.31
CA ASP A 75 3.91 15.71 15.98
C ASP A 75 3.60 16.83 14.98
N SER A 76 4.30 16.85 13.84
CA SER A 76 4.04 17.84 12.79
C SER A 76 2.61 17.74 12.27
N TRP A 77 2.13 16.52 11.98
CA TRP A 77 0.77 16.29 11.50
C TRP A 77 -0.33 16.77 12.46
N LEU A 78 -0.07 16.68 13.77
CA LEU A 78 -0.97 17.15 14.82
C LEU A 78 -0.99 18.68 14.95
N ILE A 79 0.12 19.37 14.65
CA ILE A 79 0.30 20.79 14.96
C ILE A 79 0.12 21.67 13.72
N ASP A 80 0.41 21.17 12.53
CA ASP A 80 0.41 21.94 11.28
C ASP A 80 -0.99 22.13 10.64
N GLY A 81 -2.05 21.64 11.28
CA GLY A 81 -3.43 21.70 10.79
C GLY A 81 -3.84 20.55 9.86
N SER A 82 -2.92 19.64 9.52
CA SER A 82 -3.21 18.50 8.63
C SER A 82 -4.24 17.55 9.22
N LYS A 83 -4.15 17.27 10.53
CA LYS A 83 -5.13 16.43 11.23
C LYS A 83 -6.53 17.04 11.15
N GLU A 84 -6.68 18.31 11.49
CA GLU A 84 -7.96 19.02 11.51
C GLU A 84 -8.59 19.05 10.11
N PHE A 85 -7.77 19.30 9.08
CA PHE A 85 -8.22 19.24 7.69
C PHE A 85 -8.77 17.85 7.33
N ILE A 86 -8.03 16.77 7.61
CA ILE A 86 -8.50 15.41 7.33
C ILE A 86 -9.78 15.09 8.11
N THR A 87 -9.87 15.44 9.39
CA THR A 87 -11.08 15.27 10.19
C THR A 87 -12.29 15.96 9.55
N SER A 88 -12.12 17.17 9.00
CA SER A 88 -13.21 17.91 8.37
C SER A 88 -13.77 17.29 7.08
N ILE A 89 -12.99 16.47 6.38
CA ILE A 89 -13.39 15.83 5.12
C ILE A 89 -13.75 14.33 5.28
N CYS A 90 -13.66 13.81 6.52
CA CYS A 90 -13.99 12.44 6.88
C CYS A 90 -15.30 12.33 7.67
N ASP A 91 -16.13 13.36 7.66
CA ASP A 91 -17.51 13.30 8.15
C ASP A 91 -18.39 12.70 7.05
N PHE A 92 -18.53 11.38 7.08
CA PHE A 92 -19.39 10.62 6.18
C PHE A 92 -20.76 10.45 6.85
N ALA A 93 -21.61 11.48 6.72
CA ALA A 93 -23.03 11.40 7.06
C ALA A 93 -23.80 10.51 6.07
#